data_AF-A0A7J2NQ46-F1
#
_entry.id   AF-A0A7J2NQ46-F1
#
_cell.length_a   1.000
_cell.length_b   1.000
_cell.length_c   1.000
_cell.angle_alpha   90.00
_cell.angle_beta   90.00
_cell.angle_gamma   90.00
#
_symmetry.space_group_name_H-M   'P 1'
#
loop_
_entity.id
_entity.type
_entity.pdbx_description
1 polymer ?
#
loop_
_entity_poly.entity_id
_entity_poly.type
_entity_poly.pdbx_seq_one_letter_code
_entity_poly.pdbx_strand_id
1 'polypeptide(L)'
;MVTRKSVLELLVRSLVYSLIVVVIDFVLIVFLAYGTGQLTYVLSFVVLLEGGICLLAGGASVFYSSSVAKISEVLFHTKPWDAKRQKQVEQQVQVFIVTGTFLVGEALLLSAI
;
A
#
# COMPACT_ATOMS: atom_id res chain seq x y z
N MET A 1 -10.94 -17.69 -10.62
CA MET A 1 -10.60 -18.66 -9.56
C MET A 1 -9.13 -18.43 -9.18
N VAL A 2 -8.88 -17.58 -8.17
CA VAL A 2 -7.50 -17.27 -7.73
C VAL A 2 -7.01 -18.46 -6.91
N THR A 3 -5.95 -19.11 -7.36
CA THR A 3 -5.39 -20.29 -6.70
C THR A 3 -4.82 -19.89 -5.34
N ARG A 4 -5.11 -20.67 -4.28
CA ARG A 4 -4.69 -20.41 -2.90
C ARG A 4 -3.18 -20.13 -2.74
N LYS A 5 -2.35 -20.72 -3.61
CA LYS A 5 -0.91 -20.41 -3.72
C LYS A 5 -0.62 -18.95 -4.10
N SER A 6 -1.36 -18.40 -5.06
CA SER A 6 -1.21 -17.01 -5.50
C SER A 6 -1.58 -16.01 -4.41
N VAL A 7 -2.56 -16.32 -3.56
CA VAL A 7 -2.94 -15.46 -2.42
C VAL A 7 -1.85 -15.46 -1.35
N LEU A 8 -1.29 -16.64 -1.05
CA LEU A 8 -0.23 -16.79 -0.05
C LEU A 8 1.06 -16.05 -0.46
N GLU A 9 1.42 -16.16 -1.74
CA GLU A 9 2.59 -15.46 -2.30
C GLU A 9 2.43 -13.94 -2.28
N LEU A 10 1.21 -13.46 -2.53
CA LEU A 10 0.87 -12.03 -2.47
C LEU A 10 0.92 -11.52 -1.02
N LEU A 11 0.42 -12.31 -0.07
CA LEU A 11 0.53 -12.05 1.37
C LEU A 11 1.98 -11.96 1.83
N VAL A 12 2.81 -12.94 1.48
CA VAL A 12 4.24 -12.97 1.87
C VAL A 12 4.97 -11.77 1.27
N ARG A 13 4.73 -11.44 -0.01
CA ARG A 13 5.32 -10.25 -0.63
C ARG A 13 4.90 -8.97 0.09
N SER A 14 3.62 -8.78 0.34
CA SER A 14 3.12 -7.59 1.03
C SER A 14 3.67 -7.47 2.46
N LEU A 15 3.82 -8.58 3.17
CA LEU A 15 4.43 -8.61 4.50
C LEU A 15 5.91 -8.20 4.45
N VAL A 16 6.67 -8.73 3.49
CA VAL A 16 8.08 -8.35 3.28
C VAL A 16 8.20 -6.87 2.94
N TYR A 17 7.32 -6.33 2.08
CA TYR A 17 7.31 -4.91 1.77
C TYR A 17 6.97 -4.03 2.97
N SER A 18 5.96 -4.43 3.77
CA SER A 18 5.61 -3.74 5.03
C SER A 18 6.81 -3.70 5.98
N LEU A 19 7.45 -4.85 6.18
CA LEU A 19 8.61 -4.97 7.04
C LEU A 19 9.79 -4.08 6.58
N ILE A 20 10.06 -4.04 5.27
CA ILE A 20 11.11 -3.19 4.72
C ILE A 20 10.83 -1.71 5.03
N VAL A 21 9.59 -1.26 4.82
CA VAL A 21 9.17 0.11 5.11
C VAL A 21 9.37 0.44 6.59
N VAL A 22 8.86 -0.40 7.49
CA VAL A 22 8.99 -0.19 8.94
C VAL A 22 10.46 -0.14 9.38
N VAL A 23 11.32 -0.99 8.82
CA VAL A 23 12.76 -0.99 9.14
C VAL A 23 13.45 0.29 8.64
N ILE A 24 13.12 0.77 7.45
CA ILE A 24 13.67 2.02 6.90
C ILE A 24 13.25 3.20 7.79
N ASP A 25 11.97 3.29 8.13
CA ASP A 25 11.42 4.35 8.98
C ASP A 25 12.06 4.32 10.37
N PHE A 26 12.22 3.13 10.95
CA PHE A 26 12.89 2.98 12.24
C PHE A 26 14.33 3.49 12.20
N VAL A 27 15.10 3.13 11.17
CA VAL A 27 16.49 3.59 11.03
C VAL A 27 16.55 5.11 10.85
N LEU A 28 15.69 5.67 10.01
CA LEU A 28 15.63 7.12 9.78
C LEU A 28 15.25 7.88 11.05
N ILE A 29 14.22 7.42 11.77
CA ILE A 29 13.74 8.06 12.98
C ILE A 29 14.78 7.93 14.11
N VAL A 30 15.43 6.77 14.27
CA VAL A 30 16.51 6.61 15.27
C VAL A 30 17.69 7.53 14.95
N PHE A 31 18.05 7.68 13.68
CA PHE A 31 19.12 8.57 13.26
C PHE A 31 18.77 10.05 13.48
N LEU A 32 17.53 10.46 13.20
CA LEU A 32 17.08 11.85 13.29
C LEU A 32 16.64 12.28 14.70
N ALA A 33 16.02 11.40 15.48
CA ALA A 33 15.38 11.70 16.76
C ALA A 33 16.20 11.24 17.98
N TYR A 34 17.52 11.10 17.79
CA TYR A 34 18.49 10.61 18.78
C TYR A 34 18.24 11.24 20.17
N GLY A 35 17.81 10.43 21.14
CA GLY A 35 17.61 10.85 22.53
C GLY A 35 16.19 11.25 22.94
N THR A 36 15.18 11.12 22.06
CA THR A 36 13.77 11.33 22.45
C THR A 36 13.10 10.02 22.87
N GLY A 37 12.49 9.98 24.06
CA GLY A 37 11.72 8.81 24.53
C GLY A 37 10.40 8.56 23.78
N GLN A 38 10.17 9.27 22.67
CA GLN A 38 8.93 9.25 21.88
C GLN A 38 9.10 8.53 20.53
N LEU A 39 10.22 7.83 20.32
CA LEU A 39 10.53 7.11 19.08
C LEU A 39 9.38 6.22 18.59
N THR A 40 8.71 5.48 19.49
CA THR A 40 7.61 4.57 19.15
C THR A 40 6.38 5.30 18.62
N TYR A 41 6.04 6.46 19.21
CA TYR A 41 4.92 7.28 18.76
C TYR A 41 5.18 7.90 17.39
N VAL A 42 6.40 8.40 17.16
CA VAL A 42 6.79 8.98 15.87
C VAL A 42 6.79 7.89 14.79
N LEU A 43 7.34 6.72 15.09
CA LEU A 43 7.32 5.57 14.19
C LEU A 43 5.89 5.12 13.86
N SER A 44 5.05 4.95 14.87
CA SER A 44 3.64 4.58 14.66
C SER A 44 2.92 5.59 13.77
N PHE A 45 3.13 6.89 13.98
CA PHE A 45 2.51 7.93 13.17
C PHE A 45 2.98 7.90 11.71
N VAL A 46 4.29 7.74 11.46
CA VAL A 46 4.84 7.66 10.09
C VAL A 46 4.32 6.42 9.37
N VAL A 47 4.39 5.26 10.01
CA VAL A 47 3.91 3.98 9.44
C VAL A 47 2.40 4.03 9.17
N LEU A 48 1.61 4.68 10.04
CA LEU A 48 0.18 4.90 9.83
C LEU A 48 -0.10 5.76 8.59
N LEU A 49 0.69 6.83 8.43
CA LEU A 49 0.53 7.79 7.33
C LEU A 49 0.89 7.12 6.00
N GLU A 50 2.00 6.37 5.95
CA GLU A 50 2.40 5.61 4.77
C GLU A 50 1.41 4.49 4.44
N GLY A 51 0.93 3.76 5.45
CA GLY A 51 -0.12 2.76 5.28
C GLY A 51 -1.41 3.37 4.71
N GLY A 52 -1.80 4.54 5.21
CA GLY A 52 -2.92 5.33 4.71
C GLY A 52 -2.74 5.77 3.25
N ILE A 53 -1.56 6.28 2.88
CA ILE A 53 -1.24 6.63 1.48
C ILE A 53 -1.31 5.40 0.59
N CYS A 54 -0.76 4.26 1.03
CA CYS A 54 -0.81 3.00 0.29
C CYS A 54 -2.26 2.56 0.02
N LEU A 55 -3.13 2.67 1.03
CA LEU A 55 -4.56 2.36 0.90
C LEU A 55 -5.29 3.34 -0.01
N LEU A 56 -4.99 4.64 0.07
CA LEU A 56 -5.57 5.65 -0.83
C LEU A 56 -5.13 5.46 -2.27
N ALA A 57 -3.84 5.18 -2.51
CA ALA A 57 -3.30 4.91 -3.83
C ALA A 57 -3.89 3.62 -4.42
N GLY A 58 -3.94 2.55 -3.61
CA GLY A 58 -4.62 1.30 -3.95
C GLY A 58 -6.10 1.51 -4.28
N GLY A 59 -6.83 2.21 -3.41
CA GLY A 59 -8.24 2.54 -3.61
C GLY A 59 -8.48 3.38 -4.86
N ALA A 60 -7.72 4.45 -5.07
CA ALA A 60 -7.80 5.30 -6.26
C ALA A 60 -7.56 4.48 -7.54
N SER A 61 -6.59 3.56 -7.53
CA SER A 61 -6.33 2.68 -8.67
C SER A 61 -7.46 1.68 -8.97
N VAL A 62 -8.23 1.24 -7.95
CA VAL A 62 -9.49 0.49 -8.16
C VAL A 62 -10.52 1.34 -8.88
N PHE A 63 -10.76 2.56 -8.40
CA PHE A 63 -11.75 3.48 -8.99
C PHE A 63 -11.43 3.85 -10.44
N TYR A 64 -10.15 3.95 -10.78
CA TYR A 64 -9.71 4.19 -12.15
C TYR A 64 -9.93 2.99 -13.09
N SER A 65 -9.97 1.75 -12.59
CA SER A 65 -9.92 0.54 -13.42
C SER A 65 -11.21 0.20 -14.21
N SER A 66 -12.37 0.75 -13.84
CA SER A 66 -13.65 0.35 -14.47
C SER A 66 -14.52 1.53 -14.92
N SER A 67 -14.78 2.50 -14.03
CA SER A 67 -15.76 3.55 -14.31
C SER A 67 -15.10 4.82 -14.86
N VAL A 68 -13.95 5.23 -14.31
CA VAL A 68 -13.23 6.43 -14.78
C VAL A 68 -12.49 6.17 -16.08
N ALA A 69 -12.00 4.96 -16.33
CA ALA A 69 -11.37 4.60 -17.61
C ALA A 69 -12.33 4.82 -18.80
N LYS A 70 -13.57 4.33 -18.72
CA LYS A 70 -14.60 4.56 -19.75
C LYS A 70 -14.93 6.04 -19.94
N ILE A 71 -15.03 6.80 -18.84
CA ILE A 71 -15.28 8.24 -18.91
C ILE A 71 -14.09 8.95 -19.57
N SER A 72 -12.85 8.57 -19.24
CA SER A 72 -11.64 9.14 -19.81
C SER A 72 -11.43 8.78 -21.29
N GLU A 73 -11.90 7.60 -21.71
CA GLU A 73 -11.86 7.15 -23.09
C GLU A 73 -12.80 8.01 -23.96
N VAL A 74 -14.00 8.29 -23.44
CA VAL A 74 -15.00 9.17 -24.08
C VAL A 74 -14.58 10.64 -24.07
N LEU A 75 -13.98 11.15 -22.98
CA LEU A 75 -13.61 12.56 -22.85
C LEU A 75 -12.27 12.92 -23.53
N PHE A 76 -11.28 12.03 -23.46
CA PHE A 76 -9.90 12.34 -23.88
C PHE A 76 -9.43 11.56 -25.13
N HIS A 77 -10.30 10.78 -25.79
CA HIS A 77 -9.93 9.94 -26.95
C HIS A 77 -8.65 9.11 -26.71
N THR A 78 -8.46 8.67 -25.47
CA THR A 78 -7.28 7.89 -25.09
C THR A 78 -7.40 6.46 -25.62
N LYS A 79 -6.26 5.79 -25.81
CA LYS A 79 -6.22 4.41 -26.35
C LYS A 79 -7.16 3.49 -25.57
N PRO A 80 -7.85 2.56 -26.27
CA PRO A 80 -8.85 1.72 -25.64
C PRO A 80 -8.27 0.91 -24.49
N TRP A 81 -9.05 0.82 -23.42
CA TRP A 81 -8.65 0.11 -22.20
C TRP A 81 -8.53 -1.39 -22.48
N ASP A 82 -7.28 -1.87 -22.63
CA ASP A 82 -6.98 -3.26 -22.98
C ASP A 82 -7.05 -4.18 -21.73
N ALA A 83 -7.62 -5.37 -21.88
CA ALA A 83 -7.81 -6.35 -20.81
C ALA A 83 -6.48 -6.77 -20.16
N LYS A 84 -5.36 -6.72 -20.90
CA LYS A 84 -4.02 -6.98 -20.34
C LYS A 84 -3.57 -5.88 -19.36
N ARG A 85 -3.90 -4.62 -19.64
CA ARG A 85 -3.59 -3.47 -18.77
C ARG A 85 -4.42 -3.52 -17.49
N GLN A 86 -5.70 -3.87 -17.61
CA GLN A 86 -6.57 -4.03 -16.45
C GLN A 86 -6.01 -5.06 -15.46
N LYS A 87 -5.57 -6.22 -15.97
CA LYS A 87 -5.01 -7.29 -15.13
C LYS A 87 -3.71 -6.88 -14.41
N GLN A 88 -2.86 -6.08 -15.06
CA GLN A 88 -1.64 -5.56 -14.43
C GLN A 88 -1.96 -4.54 -13.33
N VAL A 89 -2.91 -3.63 -13.60
CA VAL A 89 -3.38 -2.65 -12.61
C VAL A 89 -3.99 -3.38 -11.42
N GLU A 90 -4.87 -4.37 -11.63
CA GLU A 90 -5.47 -5.18 -10.56
C GLU A 90 -4.43 -5.89 -9.68
N GLN A 91 -3.38 -6.46 -10.27
CA GLN A 91 -2.30 -7.09 -9.50
C GLN A 91 -1.55 -6.07 -8.64
N GLN A 92 -1.28 -4.89 -9.18
CA GLN A 92 -0.55 -3.83 -8.48
C GLN A 92 -1.40 -3.19 -7.38
N VAL A 93 -2.69 -2.95 -7.65
CA VAL A 93 -3.71 -2.53 -6.71
C VAL A 93 -3.77 -3.48 -5.50
N GLN A 94 -3.84 -4.79 -5.76
CA GLN A 94 -3.93 -5.79 -4.69
C GLN A 94 -2.72 -5.72 -3.76
N VAL A 95 -1.52 -5.57 -4.32
CA VAL A 95 -0.30 -5.43 -3.50
C VAL A 95 -0.38 -4.16 -2.66
N PHE A 96 -0.78 -3.02 -3.22
CA PHE A 96 -0.89 -1.76 -2.46
C PHE A 96 -1.93 -1.81 -1.34
N ILE A 97 -3.11 -2.37 -1.61
CA ILE A 97 -4.18 -2.47 -0.60
C ILE A 97 -3.75 -3.42 0.52
N VAL A 98 -3.20 -4.59 0.19
CA VAL A 98 -2.78 -5.57 1.20
C VAL A 98 -1.62 -5.02 2.03
N THR A 99 -0.59 -4.44 1.40
CA THR A 99 0.54 -3.82 2.12
C THR A 99 0.08 -2.66 2.99
N GLY A 100 -0.78 -1.76 2.49
CA GLY A 100 -1.35 -0.67 3.29
C GLY A 100 -2.16 -1.15 4.49
N THR A 101 -2.89 -2.26 4.34
CA THR A 101 -3.63 -2.87 5.46
C THR A 101 -2.68 -3.39 6.54
N PHE A 102 -1.57 -4.04 6.15
CA PHE A 102 -0.55 -4.50 7.10
C PHE A 102 0.11 -3.32 7.82
N LEU A 103 0.53 -2.28 7.08
CA LEU A 103 1.15 -1.09 7.67
C LEU A 103 0.24 -0.41 8.69
N VAL A 104 -1.06 -0.25 8.39
CA VAL A 104 -2.02 0.31 9.37
C VAL A 104 -2.14 -0.60 10.60
N GLY A 105 -2.18 -1.93 10.40
CA GLY A 105 -2.20 -2.89 11.51
C GLY A 105 -0.95 -2.81 12.39
N GLU A 106 0.23 -2.75 11.77
CA GLU A 106 1.52 -2.61 12.46
C GLU A 106 1.61 -1.27 13.20
N ALA A 107 1.17 -0.17 12.59
CA ALA A 107 1.12 1.13 13.24
C ALA A 107 0.22 1.15 14.49
N LEU A 108 -0.94 0.49 14.43
CA LEU A 108 -1.85 0.37 15.58
C LEU A 108 -1.24 -0.47 16.70
N LEU A 109 -0.54 -1.57 16.35
CA LEU A 109 0.19 -2.37 17.33
C LEU A 109 1.32 -1.59 17.99
N LEU A 110 2.09 -0.81 17.21
CA LEU A 110 3.15 0.05 17.72
C LEU A 110 2.61 1.18 18.60
N SER A 111 1.41 1.70 18.31
CA SER A 111 0.74 2.73 19.13
C SER A 111 0.26 2.20 20.48
N ALA A 112 0.01 0.89 20.59
CA ALA A 112 -0.48 0.25 21.79
C ALA A 112 0.62 -0.17 22.78
N ILE A 113 1.90 0.01 22.42
CA ILE A 113 3.10 -0.32 23.23
C ILE A 113 3.67 0.97 23.82
#